data_AF-A0AAV2BUP6-F1
#
_entry.id   AF-A0AAV2BUP6-F1
#
_cell.length_a   1.000
_cell.length_b   1.000
_cell.length_c   1.000
_cell.angle_alpha   90.00
_cell.angle_beta   90.00
_cell.angle_gamma   90.00
#
_symmetry.space_group_name_H-M   'P 1'
#
loop_
_entity.id
_entity.type
_entity.pdbx_description
1 polymer ?
#
loop_
_entity_poly.entity_id
_entity_poly.type
_entity_poly.pdbx_seq_one_letter_code
_entity_poly.pdbx_strand_id
1 'polypeptide(L)' 'MNPRGGTLILQRKEHKCTFCPYTTWHKGNMKCHLLRHTGEKPFGCDVCPKRFASKSDLNRHALIHMRDRL' A
#
# COMPACT_ATOMS: atom_id res chain seq x y z
N MET A 1 17.50 -26.12 -11.95
CA MET A 1 16.29 -26.73 -11.37
C MET A 1 15.08 -25.86 -11.73
N ASN A 2 14.14 -26.47 -12.46
CA ASN A 2 12.80 -26.05 -12.92
C ASN A 2 12.58 -24.67 -13.61
N PRO A 3 12.25 -24.66 -14.93
CA PRO A 3 12.00 -23.47 -15.73
C PRO A 3 10.50 -23.12 -15.76
N ARG A 4 10.14 -21.83 -15.69
CA ARG A 4 8.75 -21.40 -15.97
C ARG A 4 8.72 -20.08 -16.73
N GLY A 5 8.26 -20.18 -17.98
CA GLY A 5 7.38 -19.20 -18.59
C GLY A 5 8.05 -17.96 -19.15
N GLY A 6 8.01 -17.81 -20.47
CA GLY A 6 8.42 -16.59 -21.16
C GLY A 6 7.83 -15.34 -20.53
N THR A 7 8.71 -14.43 -20.11
CA THR A 7 8.34 -13.10 -19.61
C THR A 7 7.81 -12.30 -20.79
N LEU A 8 6.49 -12.24 -20.96
CA LEU A 8 5.87 -11.14 -21.70
C LEU A 8 6.39 -9.85 -21.07
N ILE A 9 7.12 -9.05 -21.85
CA ILE A 9 7.59 -7.74 -21.41
C ILE A 9 6.34 -6.85 -21.33
N LEU A 10 5.62 -6.94 -20.21
CA LEU A 10 4.59 -5.97 -19.85
C LEU A 10 5.28 -4.62 -19.87
N GLN A 11 4.95 -3.77 -20.85
CA GLN A 11 5.48 -2.42 -20.93
C GLN A 11 5.20 -1.73 -19.59
N ARG A 12 6.24 -1.62 -18.78
CA ARG A 12 6.15 -1.17 -17.39
C ARG A 12 6.11 0.35 -17.42
N LYS A 13 4.91 0.91 -17.56
CA LYS A 13 4.72 2.37 -17.55
C LYS A 13 4.95 2.89 -16.12
N GLU A 14 5.85 3.85 -16.00
CA GLU A 14 6.07 4.55 -14.74
C GLU A 14 4.87 5.44 -14.38
N HIS A 15 4.56 5.49 -13.09
CA HIS A 15 3.61 6.42 -12.49
C HIS A 15 4.41 7.45 -11.71
N LYS A 16 4.37 8.70 -12.17
CA LYS A 16 5.02 9.84 -11.52
C LYS A 16 4.01 10.54 -10.61
N CYS A 17 4.45 10.97 -9.43
CA CYS A 17 3.61 11.75 -8.53
C CYS A 17 3.51 13.20 -9.03
N THR A 18 2.36 13.84 -8.81
CA THR A 18 2.10 15.24 -9.19
C THR A 18 2.60 16.24 -8.16
N PHE A 19 2.84 15.81 -6.92
CA PHE A 19 3.19 16.69 -5.79
C PHE A 19 4.66 16.59 -5.37
N CYS A 20 5.40 15.58 -5.83
CA CYS A 20 6.81 15.40 -5.52
C CYS A 20 7.54 14.56 -6.58
N PRO A 21 8.88 14.47 -6.55
CA PRO A 21 9.66 13.68 -7.51
C PRO A 21 9.50 12.15 -7.43
N TYR A 22 8.64 11.64 -6.53
CA TYR A 22 8.46 10.20 -6.35
C TYR A 22 7.85 9.54 -7.59
N THR A 23 8.41 8.40 -7.98
CA THR A 23 7.97 7.62 -9.14
C THR A 23 7.93 6.14 -8.77
N THR A 24 6.91 5.43 -9.26
CA THR A 24 6.79 3.98 -9.09
C THR A 24 6.12 3.33 -10.30
N TRP A 25 6.47 2.09 -10.59
CA TRP A 25 5.86 1.30 -11.67
C TRP A 25 4.62 0.51 -11.19
N HIS A 26 4.27 0.57 -9.90
CA HIS A 26 3.07 -0.07 -9.36
C HIS A 26 1.97 0.96 -9.13
N LYS A 27 0.86 0.85 -9.88
CA LYS A 27 -0.31 1.74 -9.72
C LYS A 27 -0.85 1.77 -8.28
N GLY A 28 -0.86 0.62 -7.60
CA GLY A 28 -1.28 0.52 -6.20
C GLY A 28 -0.40 1.34 -5.25
N ASN A 29 0.92 1.28 -5.44
CA ASN A 29 1.88 2.05 -4.64
C ASN A 29 1.70 3.55 -4.88
N MET A 30 1.45 3.99 -6.13
CA MET A 30 1.15 5.39 -6.41
C MET A 30 -0.13 5.85 -5.71
N LYS A 31 -1.20 5.05 -5.76
CA LYS A 31 -2.45 5.37 -5.04
C LYS A 31 -2.21 5.54 -3.54
N CYS A 32 -1.50 4.61 -2.90
CA CYS A 32 -1.14 4.73 -1.49
C CYS A 32 -0.22 5.93 -1.20
N HIS A 33 0.70 6.25 -2.11
CA HIS A 33 1.58 7.39 -1.98
C HIS A 33 0.82 8.72 -1.99
N LEU A 34 -0.17 8.88 -2.88
CA LEU A 34 -0.99 10.09 -2.97
C LEU A 34 -1.75 10.39 -1.69
N LEU A 35 -2.11 9.36 -0.91
CA LEU A 35 -2.76 9.53 0.40
C LEU A 35 -1.88 10.28 1.41
N ARG A 36 -0.55 10.28 1.24
CA ARG A 36 0.34 11.12 2.06
C ARG A 36 0.20 12.61 1.76
N HIS A 37 -0.16 12.97 0.52
CA HIS A 37 -0.37 14.35 0.13
C HIS A 37 -1.78 14.84 0.49
N THR A 38 -2.81 14.00 0.30
CA THR A 38 -4.19 14.36 0.62
C THR A 38 -4.51 14.22 2.11
N GLY A 39 -3.71 13.45 2.86
CA GLY A 39 -3.99 13.11 4.25
C GLY A 39 -5.14 12.12 4.44
N GLU A 40 -5.74 11.64 3.35
CA GLU A 40 -6.82 10.66 3.40
C GLU A 40 -6.33 9.32 3.95
N LYS A 41 -7.10 8.72 4.84
CA LYS A 41 -6.79 7.42 5.46
C LYS A 41 -7.99 6.49 5.32
N PRO A 42 -8.17 5.87 4.14
CA PRO A 42 -9.38 5.11 3.82
C PRO A 42 -9.54 3.85 4.70
N PHE A 43 -8.45 3.30 5.22
CA PHE A 43 -8.47 2.06 6.00
C PHE A 43 -8.58 2.37 7.50
N GLY A 44 -9.78 2.24 8.07
CA GLY A 44 -10.00 2.35 9.52
C GLY A 44 -9.75 1.03 10.25
N CYS A 45 -9.31 1.10 11.49
CA CYS A 45 -9.35 -0.04 12.41
C CYS A 45 -10.76 -0.16 13.00
N ASP A 46 -11.28 -1.39 13.09
CA ASP A 46 -12.60 -1.65 13.69
C ASP A 46 -12.57 -1.63 15.23
N VAL A 47 -11.38 -1.70 15.83
CA VAL A 47 -11.19 -1.80 17.28
C VAL A 47 -10.83 -0.45 17.90
N CYS A 48 -10.19 0.46 17.16
CA CYS A 48 -9.74 1.75 17.66
C CYS A 48 -9.86 2.85 16.58
N PRO A 49 -9.80 4.14 16.94
CA PRO A 49 -10.00 5.22 15.97
C PRO A 49 -8.82 5.43 14.99
N LYS A 50 -7.79 4.57 15.02
CA LYS A 50 -6.64 4.69 14.11
C LYS A 50 -7.03 4.35 12.68
N ARG A 51 -6.56 5.18 11.76
CA ARG A 51 -6.73 5.00 10.31
C ARG A 51 -5.37 4.94 9.61
N PHE A 52 -5.30 4.24 8.48
CA PHE A 52 -4.09 3.93 7.73
C PHE A 52 -4.26 4.25 6.25
N ALA A 53 -3.12 4.53 5.59
CA ALA A 53 -3.07 4.78 4.15
C ALA A 53 -3.01 3.47 3.33
N SER A 54 -2.64 2.34 3.93
CA SER A 54 -2.59 1.05 3.23
C SER A 54 -3.24 -0.08 4.03
N LYS A 55 -3.76 -1.07 3.31
CA LYS A 55 -4.33 -2.29 3.92
C LYS A 55 -3.27 -3.10 4.68
N SER A 56 -2.03 -3.13 4.17
CA SER A 56 -0.93 -3.83 4.82
C SER A 56 -0.60 -3.23 6.18
N ASP A 57 -0.61 -1.90 6.30
CA ASP A 57 -0.38 -1.21 7.57
C ASP A 57 -1.52 -1.47 8.57
N LEU A 58 -2.77 -1.43 8.11
CA LEU A 58 -3.94 -1.79 8.93
C LEU A 58 -3.84 -3.23 9.44
N ASN A 59 -3.52 -4.19 8.56
CA ASN A 59 -3.40 -5.61 8.94
C ASN A 59 -2.31 -5.80 10.00
N ARG A 60 -1.14 -5.17 9.83
CA ARG A 60 -0.07 -5.22 10.82
C ARG A 60 -0.51 -4.60 12.15
N HIS A 61 -1.23 -3.50 12.11
CA HIS A 61 -1.77 -2.86 13.31
C HIS A 61 -2.81 -3.72 14.02
N ALA A 62 -3.69 -4.40 13.28
CA ALA A 62 -4.73 -5.26 13.86
C ALA A 62 -4.15 -6.39 14.73
N LEU A 63 -2.91 -6.85 14.44
CA LEU A 63 -2.21 -7.83 15.26
C LEU A 63 -1.93 -7.33 16.69
N ILE A 64 -1.86 -6.02 16.92
CA ILE A 64 -1.67 -5.46 18.28
C ILE A 64 -2.93 -5.69 19.12
N HIS A 65 -4.11 -5.49 18.54
CA HIS A 65 -5.39 -5.78 19.22
C HIS A 65 -5.64 -7.27 19.44
N MET A 66 -4.92 -8.15 18.73
CA MET A 66 -4.90 -9.57 19.03
C MET A 66 -4.01 -9.92 20.23
N ARG A 67 -2.98 -9.11 20.50
CA ARG A 67 -2.06 -9.27 21.65
C ARG A 67 -2.57 -8.59 22.92
N ASP A 68 -3.44 -7.59 22.78
CA ASP A 68 -4.11 -6.86 23.88
C ASP A 68 -5.23 -7.68 24.56
N ARG A 69 -5.46 -8.92 24.11
CA ARG A 69 -6.50 -9.84 24.60
C ARG A 69 -5.97 -10.94 25.55
N LEU A 70 -4.80 -10.72 26.16
CA LEU A 70 -4.22 -11.54 27.25
C LEU A 70 -4.11 -10.71 28.53
#